data_AF-A0A3D1VR75-F1
#
_entry.id   AF-A0A3D1VR75-F1
#
_cell.length_a   1.000
_cell.length_b   1.000
_cell.length_c   1.000
_cell.angle_alpha   90.00
_cell.angle_beta   90.00
_cell.angle_gamma   90.00
#
_symmetry.space_group_name_H-M   'P 1'
#
loop_
_entity.id
_entity.type
_entity.pdbx_description
1 polymer ?
#
loop_
_entity_poly.entity_id
_entity_poly.type
_entity_poly.pdbx_seq_one_letter_code
_entity_poly.pdbx_strand_id
1 'polypeptide(L)'
;MSNLSHEVERMCTVAKGPHHGPAPIPEEGRWVKAYEIKDISGLSHGIGWCAPQQGACKLTLNVKNGIIEEALVETIGCSGMTHSAAMA
;
A
#
# COMPACT_ATOMS: atom_id res chain seq x y z
N MET A 1 -15.22 -22.85 -37.77
CA MET A 1 -15.60 -21.47 -37.44
C MET A 1 -16.60 -21.56 -36.30
N SER A 2 -16.16 -21.34 -35.07
CA SER A 2 -16.99 -21.49 -33.87
C SER A 2 -18.00 -20.34 -33.78
N ASN A 3 -19.29 -20.65 -33.84
CA ASN A 3 -20.35 -19.69 -33.58
C ASN A 3 -20.29 -19.24 -32.11
N LEU A 4 -19.97 -17.96 -31.88
CA LEU A 4 -20.21 -17.30 -30.60
C LEU A 4 -21.73 -17.28 -30.34
N SER A 5 -22.16 -17.41 -29.09
CA SER A 5 -23.59 -17.34 -28.76
C SER A 5 -24.13 -15.92 -28.99
N HIS A 6 -25.43 -15.81 -29.28
CA HIS A 6 -26.14 -14.55 -29.51
C HIS A 6 -26.02 -13.55 -28.34
N GLU A 7 -25.75 -14.03 -27.12
CA GLU A 7 -25.43 -13.17 -25.98
C GLU A 7 -24.08 -12.47 -26.14
N VAL A 8 -23.07 -13.15 -26.67
CA VAL A 8 -21.73 -12.57 -26.88
C VAL A 8 -21.73 -11.55 -28.01
N GLU A 9 -22.56 -11.74 -29.05
CA GLU A 9 -22.75 -10.74 -30.11
C GLU A 9 -23.37 -9.43 -29.60
N ARG A 10 -24.13 -9.49 -28.51
CA ARG A 10 -24.76 -8.32 -27.87
C ARG A 10 -23.92 -7.71 -26.76
N MET A 11 -22.75 -8.27 -26.45
CA MET A 11 -21.82 -7.64 -25.51
C MET A 11 -21.19 -6.41 -26.17
N CYS A 12 -21.34 -5.24 -25.56
CA CYS A 12 -20.55 -4.07 -25.92
C CYS A 12 -19.20 -4.13 -25.20
N THR A 13 -18.12 -3.73 -25.87
CA THR A 13 -16.85 -3.49 -25.20
C THR A 13 -17.04 -2.36 -24.19
N VAL A 14 -17.12 -2.70 -22.90
CA VAL A 14 -16.96 -1.70 -21.84
C VAL A 14 -15.51 -1.26 -21.92
N ALA A 15 -15.24 -0.16 -22.62
CA ALA A 15 -13.94 0.44 -22.62
C ALA A 15 -13.64 0.89 -21.19
N LYS A 16 -12.97 0.06 -20.39
CA LYS A 16 -12.22 0.54 -19.23
C LYS A 16 -11.02 1.30 -19.81
N GLY A 17 -11.25 2.53 -20.24
CA GLY A 17 -10.23 3.31 -20.93
C GLY A 17 -8.99 3.50 -20.05
N PRO A 18 -7.80 3.03 -20.45
CA PRO A 18 -6.54 3.24 -19.72
C PRO A 18 -5.91 4.60 -20.03
N HIS A 19 -6.71 5.67 -20.14
CA HIS A 19 -6.22 7.05 -20.34
C HIS A 19 -6.25 7.90 -19.08
N HIS A 20 -6.75 7.34 -17.99
CA HIS A 20 -6.77 8.00 -16.70
C HIS A 20 -5.50 7.55 -15.99
N GLY A 21 -4.61 8.50 -15.69
CA GLY A 21 -3.44 8.24 -14.84
C GLY A 21 -3.83 7.69 -13.45
N PRO A 22 -2.86 7.47 -12.56
CA PRO A 22 -3.14 7.02 -11.20
C PRO A 22 -4.13 7.95 -10.52
N ALA A 23 -4.98 7.36 -9.67
CA ALA A 23 -5.90 8.13 -8.86
C ALA A 23 -5.10 9.08 -7.96
N PRO A 24 -5.48 10.38 -7.89
CA PRO A 24 -4.80 11.30 -6.99
C PRO A 24 -5.01 10.86 -5.54
N ILE A 25 -3.94 10.86 -4.76
CA ILE A 25 -3.94 10.57 -3.32
C ILE A 25 -3.74 11.86 -2.53
N PRO A 26 -4.40 12.01 -1.36
CA PRO A 26 -4.18 13.16 -0.50
C PRO A 26 -2.89 12.95 0.32
N GLU A 27 -1.95 13.87 0.19
CA GLU A 27 -0.72 13.90 0.97
C GLU A 27 -0.21 15.32 1.16
N GLU A 28 0.31 15.63 2.36
CA GLU A 28 0.93 16.94 2.68
C GLU A 28 0.09 18.16 2.24
N GLY A 29 -1.24 18.08 2.36
CA GLY A 29 -2.16 19.15 1.96
C GLY A 29 -2.37 19.31 0.45
N ARG A 30 -1.95 18.35 -0.36
CA ARG A 30 -2.10 18.34 -1.84
C ARG A 30 -2.72 17.03 -2.33
N TRP A 31 -3.26 17.08 -3.54
CA TRP A 31 -3.69 15.89 -4.28
C TRP A 31 -2.62 15.53 -5.30
N VAL A 32 -1.90 14.45 -5.06
CA VAL A 32 -0.75 14.04 -5.88
C VAL A 32 -1.11 12.79 -6.68
N LYS A 33 -0.83 12.81 -7.98
CA LYS A 33 -0.87 11.61 -8.82
C LYS A 33 0.51 10.98 -8.78
N ALA A 34 0.67 9.93 -8.00
CA ALA A 34 1.96 9.28 -7.83
C ALA A 34 2.28 8.34 -9.01
N TYR A 35 3.35 8.63 -9.74
CA TYR A 35 3.87 7.81 -10.84
C TYR A 35 5.19 7.13 -10.45
N GLU A 36 5.98 7.80 -9.62
CA GLU A 36 7.28 7.34 -9.13
C GLU A 36 7.28 7.31 -7.58
N ILE A 37 8.21 6.54 -6.99
CA ILE A 37 8.32 6.42 -5.53
C ILE A 37 8.56 7.80 -4.87
N LYS A 38 9.33 8.66 -5.53
CA LYS A 38 9.63 10.02 -5.05
C LYS A 38 8.41 10.94 -4.97
N ASP A 39 7.30 10.56 -5.61
CA ASP A 39 6.06 11.32 -5.55
C ASP A 39 5.29 11.05 -4.25
N ILE A 40 5.72 10.09 -3.43
CA ILE A 40 5.03 9.70 -2.20
C ILE A 40 5.61 10.45 -0.99
N SER A 41 4.72 11.11 -0.26
CA SER A 41 4.99 11.66 1.06
C SER A 41 3.82 11.36 2.00
N GLY A 42 4.11 11.06 3.26
CA GLY A 42 3.06 10.90 4.25
C GLY A 42 3.46 10.04 5.44
N LEU A 43 2.54 10.01 6.40
CA LEU A 43 2.63 9.18 7.60
C LEU A 43 1.79 7.92 7.39
N SER A 44 2.43 6.75 7.43
CA SER A 44 1.74 5.46 7.35
C SER A 44 2.13 4.57 8.51
N HIS A 45 1.23 3.69 8.94
CA HIS A 45 1.53 2.70 9.95
C HIS A 45 0.91 1.34 9.62
N GLY A 46 1.59 0.28 10.01
CA GLY A 46 1.15 -1.09 9.86
C GLY A 46 1.38 -1.87 11.15
N ILE A 47 0.50 -2.84 11.41
CA ILE A 47 0.64 -3.75 12.55
C ILE A 47 0.90 -5.16 12.00
N GLY A 48 2.05 -5.72 12.35
CA GLY A 48 2.41 -7.10 12.12
C GLY A 48 2.35 -7.90 13.42
N TRP A 49 2.01 -9.17 13.32
CA TRP A 49 1.96 -10.11 14.43
C TRP A 49 2.94 -11.26 14.22
N CYS A 50 3.59 -11.70 15.30
CA CYS A 50 4.38 -12.93 15.30
C CYS A 50 3.50 -14.03 15.90
N ALA A 51 2.94 -14.89 15.04
CA ALA A 51 1.93 -15.90 15.36
C ALA A 51 0.64 -15.35 16.03
N PRO A 52 -0.52 -16.01 15.88
CA PRO A 52 -1.76 -15.51 16.47
C PRO A 52 -1.60 -15.32 17.99
N GLN A 53 -1.85 -14.09 18.46
CA GLN A 53 -1.87 -13.69 19.87
C GLN A 53 -0.54 -13.75 20.65
N GLN A 54 0.62 -14.11 20.05
CA GLN A 54 1.88 -14.16 20.82
C GLN A 54 2.61 -12.81 20.90
N GLY A 55 2.29 -11.88 20.00
CA GLY A 55 2.81 -10.52 20.04
C GLY A 55 2.44 -9.71 18.80
N ALA A 56 2.62 -8.39 18.90
CA ALA A 56 2.39 -7.44 17.82
C ALA A 56 3.52 -6.40 17.76
N CYS A 57 3.83 -5.96 16.55
CA CYS A 57 4.74 -4.87 16.24
C CYS A 57 4.00 -3.87 15.37
N LYS A 58 3.90 -2.63 15.83
CA LYS A 58 3.42 -1.51 15.04
C LYS A 58 4.63 -0.75 14.51
N LEU A 59 4.74 -0.68 13.19
CA LEU A 59 5.73 0.15 12.49
C LEU A 59 5.02 1.40 11.98
N THR A 60 5.51 2.56 12.36
CA THR A 60 5.06 3.86 11.84
C THR A 60 6.19 4.49 11.05
N LEU A 61 5.92 4.90 9.81
CA LEU A 61 6.89 5.50 8.89
C LEU A 61 6.45 6.91 8.50
N ASN A 62 7.37 7.86 8.62
CA ASN A 62 7.25 9.19 8.03
C ASN A 62 8.07 9.21 6.73
N VAL A 63 7.38 9.29 5.60
CA VAL A 63 7.98 9.27 4.26
C VAL A 63 7.94 10.67 3.67
N LYS A 64 9.06 11.16 3.13
CA LYS A 64 9.14 12.39 2.33
C LYS A 64 9.86 12.13 1.02
N ASN A 65 9.25 12.53 -0.08
CA ASN A 65 9.79 12.36 -1.42
C ASN A 65 10.31 10.93 -1.70
N GLY A 66 9.56 9.93 -1.26
CA GLY A 66 9.90 8.51 -1.41
C GLY A 66 10.99 7.99 -0.47
N ILE A 67 11.47 8.79 0.48
CA ILE A 67 12.48 8.40 1.47
C ILE A 67 11.85 8.31 2.85
N ILE A 68 12.19 7.26 3.59
CA ILE A 68 11.82 7.14 5.01
C ILE A 68 12.73 8.09 5.79
N GLU A 69 12.18 9.18 6.30
CA GLU A 69 12.92 10.12 7.15
C GLU A 69 12.91 9.69 8.62
N GLU A 70 11.80 9.10 9.08
CA GLU A 70 11.66 8.64 10.45
C GLU A 70 10.87 7.32 10.48
N ALA A 71 11.28 6.43 11.40
CA ALA A 71 10.58 5.19 11.69
C ALA A 71 10.44 5.04 13.21
N LEU A 72 9.24 4.66 13.66
CA LEU A 72 8.95 4.30 15.04
C LEU A 72 8.45 2.87 15.10
N VAL A 73 9.09 2.08 15.96
CA VAL A 73 8.77 0.67 16.20
C VAL A 73 8.21 0.52 17.61
N GLU A 74 6.97 0.06 17.72
CA GLU A 74 6.29 -0.22 18.98
C GLU A 74 6.03 -1.72 19.06
N THR A 75 6.53 -2.42 20.08
CA THR A 75 6.36 -3.88 20.19
C THR A 75 5.77 -4.32 21.51
N ILE A 76 4.98 -5.40 21.45
CA ILE A 76 4.53 -6.19 22.59
C ILE A 76 4.71 -7.66 22.24
N GLY A 77 5.48 -8.42 23.03
CA GLY A 77 5.75 -9.83 22.73
C GLY A 77 6.98 -10.36 23.46
N CYS A 78 7.49 -11.50 22.99
CA CYS A 78 8.72 -12.10 23.51
C CYS A 78 9.96 -11.27 23.12
N SER A 79 11.08 -11.49 23.83
CA SER A 79 12.36 -10.82 23.55
C SER A 79 12.87 -11.05 22.11
N GLY A 80 12.60 -12.22 21.54
CA GLY A 80 12.92 -12.52 20.14
C GLY A 80 12.21 -11.59 19.15
N MET A 81 10.96 -11.22 19.44
CA MET A 81 10.21 -10.25 18.64
C MET A 81 10.80 -8.85 18.75
N THR A 82 11.08 -8.38 19.97
CA THR A 82 11.64 -7.05 20.20
C THR A 82 13.01 -6.89 19.54
N HIS A 83 13.90 -7.89 19.63
CA HIS A 83 15.19 -7.84 18.94
C HIS A 83 15.02 -7.83 17.42
N SER A 84 14.09 -8.63 16.88
CA SER A 84 13.84 -8.68 15.44
C SER A 84 13.28 -7.35 14.91
N ALA A 85 12.36 -6.75 15.65
CA ALA A 85 11.74 -5.48 15.29
C ALA A 85 12.70 -4.29 15.44
N ALA A 86 13.62 -4.32 16.40
CA ALA A 86 14.63 -3.26 16.58
C ALA A 86 15.74 -3.29 15.51
N MET A 87 15.93 -4.41 14.82
CA MET A 87 16.87 -4.52 13.69
C MET A 87 16.27 -4.03 12.37
N ALA A 88 14.95 -3.98 12.26
CA ALA A 88 14.22 -3.57 11.06
C ALA A 88 14.28 -2.05 10.88
#